data_AF-A0A6L6FCN8-F1
#
_entry.id   AF-A0A6L6FCN8-F1
#
_cell.length_a   1.000
_cell.length_b   1.000
_cell.length_c   1.000
_cell.angle_alpha   90.00
_cell.angle_beta   90.00
_cell.angle_gamma   90.00
#
_symmetry.space_group_name_H-M   'P 1'
#
loop_
_entity.id
_entity.type
_entity.pdbx_description
1 polymer ?
#
loop_
_entity_poly.entity_id
_entity_poly.type
_entity_poly.pdbx_seq_one_letter_code
_entity_poly.pdbx_strand_id
1 'polypeptide(L)'
;MSKTVVFDFREIDSLEEFYRQFQQQFSLPKWFGHNLDGLWDVITGEIELPVTLIFSHLKAVQRTQFSSVIELMNEAEEELDEAFIFLIDITNNENDASQTPC
;
A
#
# COMPACT_ATOMS: atom_id res chain seq x y z
N MET A 1 -7.80 -9.45 17.70
CA MET A 1 -6.49 -9.01 17.19
C MET A 1 -6.67 -8.75 15.71
N SER A 2 -6.39 -7.54 15.23
CA SER A 2 -6.43 -7.24 13.79
C SER A 2 -5.10 -7.64 13.14
N LYS A 3 -5.15 -8.09 11.88
CA LYS A 3 -3.96 -8.40 11.10
C LYS A 3 -3.31 -7.08 10.70
N THR A 4 -2.00 -6.93 10.88
CA THR A 4 -1.25 -5.77 10.37
C THR A 4 -0.38 -6.21 9.21
N VAL A 5 -0.50 -5.53 8.07
CA VAL A 5 0.24 -5.80 6.84
C VAL A 5 1.03 -4.56 6.48
N VAL A 6 2.33 -4.71 6.28
CA VAL A 6 3.24 -3.59 5.98
C VAL A 6 3.81 -3.76 4.58
N PHE A 7 3.73 -2.71 3.77
CA PHE A 7 4.36 -2.60 2.47
C PHE A 7 5.56 -1.66 2.60
N ASP A 8 6.76 -2.18 2.38
CA ASP A 8 8.01 -1.40 2.44
C ASP A 8 8.38 -0.88 1.05
N PHE A 9 8.20 0.42 0.83
CA PHE A 9 8.48 1.07 -0.45
C PHE A 9 9.97 1.23 -0.75
N ARG A 10 10.87 0.71 0.09
CA ARG A 10 12.27 0.45 -0.29
C ARG A 10 12.40 -0.75 -1.23
N GLU A 11 11.49 -1.72 -1.11
CA GLU A 11 11.44 -2.96 -1.89
C GLU A 11 10.34 -2.94 -2.97
N ILE A 12 9.62 -1.82 -3.10
CA ILE A 12 8.52 -1.65 -4.06
C ILE A 12 8.79 -0.39 -4.90
N ASP A 13 9.24 -0.61 -6.12
CA ASP A 13 9.60 0.43 -7.09
C ASP A 13 8.59 0.55 -8.25
N SER A 14 7.67 -0.42 -8.39
CA SER A 14 6.66 -0.44 -9.45
C SER A 14 5.29 -0.94 -8.98
N LEU A 15 4.24 -0.60 -9.74
CA LEU A 15 2.88 -1.11 -9.50
C LEU A 15 2.81 -2.63 -9.62
N GLU A 16 3.52 -3.22 -10.59
CA GLU A 16 3.59 -4.68 -10.75
C GLU A 16 4.14 -5.35 -9.49
N GLU A 17 5.23 -4.81 -8.94
CA GLU A 17 5.86 -5.31 -7.72
C GLU A 17 4.93 -5.15 -6.51
N PHE A 18 4.23 -4.02 -6.41
CA PHE A 18 3.20 -3.83 -5.38
C PHE A 18 2.11 -4.89 -5.46
N TYR A 19 1.50 -5.09 -6.63
CA TYR A 19 0.44 -6.08 -6.83
C TYR A 19 0.93 -7.50 -6.52
N ARG A 20 2.17 -7.83 -6.91
CA ARG A 20 2.80 -9.13 -6.62
C ARG A 20 2.96 -9.34 -5.13
N GLN A 21 3.47 -8.35 -4.40
CA GLN A 21 3.62 -8.44 -2.95
C GLN A 21 2.25 -8.50 -2.25
N PHE A 22 1.27 -7.71 -2.71
CA PHE A 22 -0.09 -7.72 -2.15
C PHE A 22 -0.71 -9.12 -2.28
N GLN A 23 -0.64 -9.70 -3.49
CA GLN A 23 -1.11 -11.06 -3.76
C GLN A 23 -0.47 -12.08 -2.81
N GLN A 24 0.84 -11.97 -2.55
CA GLN A 24 1.55 -12.88 -1.65
C GLN A 24 1.16 -12.70 -0.19
N GLN A 25 1.13 -11.46 0.31
CA GLN A 25 0.85 -11.17 1.73
C GLN A 25 -0.60 -11.53 2.14
N PHE A 26 -1.53 -11.45 1.19
CA PHE A 26 -2.92 -11.85 1.38
C PHE A 26 -3.24 -13.26 0.86
N SER A 27 -2.25 -13.99 0.34
CA SER A 27 -2.42 -15.35 -0.21
C SER A 27 -3.55 -15.43 -1.26
N LEU A 28 -3.65 -14.40 -2.09
CA LEU A 28 -4.69 -14.26 -3.11
C LEU A 28 -4.50 -15.26 -4.26
N PRO A 29 -5.59 -15.63 -4.94
CA PRO A 29 -5.53 -16.57 -6.04
C PRO A 29 -4.74 -16.03 -7.24
N LYS A 30 -4.27 -16.96 -8.09
CA LYS A 30 -3.45 -16.65 -9.28
C LYS A 30 -4.16 -15.78 -10.32
N TRP A 31 -5.48 -15.69 -10.27
CA TRP A 31 -6.28 -14.91 -11.21
C TRP A 31 -6.50 -13.46 -10.77
N PHE A 32 -5.87 -13.02 -9.66
CA PHE A 32 -5.84 -11.62 -9.26
C PHE A 32 -5.46 -10.72 -10.45
N GLY A 33 -6.26 -9.69 -10.72
CA GLY A 33 -6.20 -8.91 -11.96
C GLY A 33 -4.97 -8.01 -12.12
N HIS A 34 -4.20 -7.78 -11.05
CA HIS A 34 -3.05 -6.85 -11.04
C HIS A 34 -3.40 -5.45 -11.60
N ASN A 35 -4.58 -4.94 -11.24
CA ASN A 35 -5.08 -3.61 -11.62
C ASN A 35 -5.90 -3.01 -10.46
N LEU A 36 -6.38 -1.77 -10.60
CA LEU A 36 -7.13 -1.09 -9.55
C LEU A 36 -8.49 -1.77 -9.26
N ASP A 37 -9.25 -2.13 -10.29
CA ASP A 37 -10.55 -2.79 -10.11
C ASP A 37 -10.43 -4.10 -9.33
N GLY A 38 -9.45 -4.94 -9.70
CA GLY A 38 -9.17 -6.19 -9.02
C GLY A 38 -8.65 -5.98 -7.60
N LEU A 39 -7.92 -4.90 -7.35
CA LEU A 39 -7.47 -4.53 -6.00
C LEU A 39 -8.66 -4.13 -5.12
N TRP A 40 -9.61 -3.36 -5.66
CA TRP A 40 -10.85 -3.02 -4.98
C TRP A 40 -11.67 -4.26 -4.63
N ASP A 41 -11.88 -5.15 -5.61
CA ASP A 41 -12.66 -6.38 -5.43
C ASP A 41 -12.11 -7.24 -4.29
N VAL A 42 -10.78 -7.40 -4.21
CA VAL A 42 -10.19 -8.23 -3.17
C VAL A 42 -10.22 -7.55 -1.79
N ILE A 43 -10.02 -6.23 -1.72
CA ILE A 43 -10.05 -5.50 -0.44
C ILE A 43 -11.47 -5.53 0.17
N THR A 44 -12.49 -5.35 -0.65
CA THR A 44 -13.89 -5.26 -0.19
C THR A 44 -14.58 -6.62 -0.06
N GLY A 45 -14.07 -7.67 -0.71
CA GLY A 45 -14.78 -8.96 -0.77
C GLY A 45 -13.98 -10.21 -0.41
N GLU A 46 -12.65 -10.20 -0.54
CA GLU A 46 -11.86 -11.46 -0.46
C GLU A 46 -10.87 -11.51 0.72
N ILE A 47 -10.29 -10.38 1.13
CA ILE A 47 -9.30 -10.38 2.22
C ILE A 47 -9.96 -10.59 3.58
N GLU A 48 -9.20 -11.18 4.51
CA GLU A 48 -9.65 -11.33 5.89
C GLU A 48 -9.63 -9.98 6.64
N LEU A 49 -10.80 -9.55 7.11
CA LEU A 49 -10.99 -8.38 7.96
C LEU A 49 -11.16 -8.80 9.44
N PRO A 50 -10.82 -7.95 10.43
CA PRO A 50 -10.27 -6.60 10.28
C PRO A 50 -8.76 -6.59 9.99
N VAL A 51 -8.32 -5.64 9.16
CA VAL A 51 -6.92 -5.48 8.77
C VAL A 51 -6.47 -4.02 8.88
N THR A 52 -5.20 -3.84 9.24
CA THR A 52 -4.50 -2.56 9.16
C THR A 52 -3.40 -2.67 8.12
N LEU A 53 -3.47 -1.85 7.08
CA LEU A 53 -2.51 -1.81 5.99
C LEU A 53 -1.63 -0.55 6.11
N ILE A 54 -0.31 -0.74 6.09
CA ILE A 54 0.65 0.34 6.31
C ILE A 54 1.58 0.47 5.11
N PHE A 55 1.63 1.65 4.50
CA PHE A 55 2.66 2.02 3.52
C PHE A 55 3.84 2.67 4.25
N SER A 56 4.98 1.98 4.29
CA SER A 56 6.20 2.42 4.97
C SER A 56 7.28 2.87 3.99
N HIS A 57 8.11 3.83 4.40
CA HIS A 57 9.21 4.39 3.60
C HIS A 57 8.79 4.95 2.22
N LEU A 58 7.54 5.43 2.10
CA LEU A 58 6.98 5.93 0.86
C LEU A 58 7.55 7.31 0.50
N LYS A 59 8.45 7.35 -0.50
CA LYS A 59 9.11 8.59 -0.96
C LYS A 59 8.17 9.49 -1.74
N ALA A 60 8.48 10.78 -1.83
CA ALA A 60 7.66 11.77 -2.54
C ALA A 60 7.38 11.38 -4.00
N VAL A 61 8.39 10.89 -4.74
CA VAL A 61 8.21 10.43 -6.13
C VAL A 61 7.27 9.22 -6.24
N GLN A 62 7.36 8.29 -5.28
CA GLN A 62 6.49 7.12 -5.22
C GLN A 62 5.06 7.52 -4.85
N ARG A 63 4.86 8.52 -3.98
CA ARG A 63 3.50 9.03 -3.70
C ARG A 63 2.77 9.47 -4.96
N THR A 64 3.46 10.13 -5.89
CA THR A 64 2.88 10.50 -7.18
C THR A 64 2.64 9.29 -8.08
N GLN A 65 3.60 8.35 -8.13
CA GLN A 65 3.48 7.14 -8.96
C GLN A 65 2.34 6.22 -8.49
N PHE A 66 2.11 6.15 -7.18
CA PHE A 66 1.12 5.29 -6.54
C PHE A 66 -0.15 6.05 -6.12
N SER A 67 -0.37 7.26 -6.65
CA SER A 67 -1.47 8.12 -6.19
C SER A 67 -2.83 7.42 -6.30
N SER A 68 -3.11 6.75 -7.42
CA SER A 68 -4.37 6.04 -7.62
C SER A 68 -4.53 4.83 -6.70
N VAL A 69 -3.43 4.18 -6.29
CA VAL A 69 -3.49 3.10 -5.29
C VAL A 69 -3.77 3.68 -3.91
N ILE A 70 -3.13 4.80 -3.57
CA ILE A 70 -3.36 5.50 -2.30
C ILE A 70 -4.82 5.97 -2.21
N GLU A 71 -5.34 6.59 -3.27
CA GLU A 71 -6.75 7.01 -3.36
C GLU A 71 -7.69 5.82 -3.11
N LEU A 72 -7.47 4.70 -3.82
CA LEU A 72 -8.25 3.47 -3.65
C LEU A 72 -8.20 2.92 -2.21
N MET A 73 -7.05 2.98 -1.53
CA MET A 73 -6.93 2.52 -0.13
C MET A 73 -7.71 3.42 0.83
N ASN A 74 -7.74 4.73 0.60
CA ASN A 74 -8.55 5.65 1.40
C ASN A 74 -10.04 5.40 1.15
N GLU A 75 -10.45 5.22 -0.12
CA GLU A 75 -11.84 4.87 -0.46
C GLU A 75 -12.28 3.56 0.20
N ALA A 76 -11.39 2.56 0.27
CA ALA A 76 -11.67 1.30 0.93
C ALA A 76 -11.79 1.42 2.45
N GLU A 77 -10.99 2.29 3.08
CA GLU A 77 -11.14 2.61 4.51
C GLU A 77 -12.48 3.30 4.78
N GLU A 78 -12.93 4.21 3.91
CA GLU A 78 -14.24 4.84 4.02
C GLU A 78 -15.40 3.84 3.84
N GLU A 79 -15.28 2.89 2.90
CA GLU A 79 -16.32 1.88 2.63
C GLU A 79 -16.42 0.80 3.71
N LEU A 80 -15.30 0.45 4.36
CA LEU A 80 -15.22 -0.66 5.32
C LEU A 80 -15.10 -0.21 6.78
N ASP A 81 -15.07 1.11 7.04
CA ASP A 81 -14.95 1.72 8.37
C ASP A 81 -13.81 1.07 9.21
N GLU A 82 -14.10 0.67 10.45
CA GLU A 82 -13.13 0.09 11.39
C GLU A 82 -12.61 -1.30 10.97
N ALA A 83 -13.16 -1.89 9.89
CA ALA A 83 -12.72 -3.19 9.39
C ALA A 83 -11.45 -3.09 8.53
N PHE A 84 -11.22 -1.96 7.86
CA PHE A 84 -10.03 -1.73 7.05
C PHE A 84 -9.41 -0.38 7.42
N ILE A 85 -8.21 -0.41 7.99
CA ILE A 85 -7.49 0.81 8.38
C ILE A 85 -6.30 0.99 7.44
N PHE A 86 -6.15 2.16 6.84
CA PHE A 86 -5.03 2.51 5.99
C PHE A 86 -4.15 3.59 6.60
N LEU A 87 -2.86 3.32 6.71
CA LEU A 87 -1.88 4.25 7.27
C LEU A 87 -0.72 4.45 6.31
N ILE A 88 -0.25 5.69 6.20
CA ILE A 88 1.00 6.02 5.52
C ILE A 88 1.99 6.50 6.56
N ASP A 89 3.13 5.82 6.67
CA ASP A 89 4.26 6.29 7.45
C ASP A 89 4.88 7.49 6.71
N ILE A 90 4.60 8.69 7.21
CA ILE A 90 5.28 9.91 6.77
C ILE A 90 6.57 10.01 7.57
N THR A 91 7.56 9.21 7.20
CA THR A 91 8.94 9.47 7.59
C THR A 91 9.37 10.70 6.78
N ASN A 92 9.28 11.88 7.40
CA ASN A 92 9.91 13.10 6.91
C ASN A 92 11.41 12.86 6.79
N ASN A 93 11.85 12.24 5.70
CA ASN A 93 13.26 12.21 5.37
C ASN A 93 13.61 13.54 4.68
N GLU A 94 13.61 14.61 5.47
CA GLU A 94 14.26 15.89 5.12
C GLU A 94 15.79 15.76 5.16
N ASN A 95 16.36 14.66 4.66
CA ASN A 95 17.81 14.49 4.53
C ASN A 95 18.14 13.83 3.19
N ASP A 96 17.78 14.49 2.09
CA ASP A 96 18.40 14.26 0.78
C ASP A 96 19.39 15.40 0.50
N ALA A 97 20.67 15.09 0.70
CA ALA A 97 21.86 15.70 0.10
C ALA A 97 21.95 17.24 -0.05
N SER A 98 22.42 17.92 1.00
CA SER A 98 23.34 19.06 0.84
C SER A 98 24.31 19.19 2.02
N GLN A 99 25.07 18.11 2.25
CA GLN A 99 26.43 18.26 2.78
C GLN A 99 27.39 17.93 1.63
N THR A 100 27.75 18.95 0.88
CA THR A 100 28.95 18.93 0.04
C THR A 100 30.16 19.10 0.97
N PRO A 101 31.09 18.15 1.09
CA PRO A 101 32.41 18.48 1.59
C PRO A 101 33.23 18.99 0.41
N CYS A 102 33.35 20.31 0.29
CA CYS A 102 34.51 21.08 -0.20
C CYS A 102 34.14 22.56 -0.31
#